data_AF-A0A7V3WM30-F1
#
_entry.id   AF-A0A7V3WM30-F1
#
_cell.length_a   1.000
_cell.length_b   1.000
_cell.length_c   1.000
_cell.angle_alpha   90.00
_cell.angle_beta   90.00
_cell.angle_gamma   90.00
#
_symmetry.space_group_name_H-M   'P 1'
#
loop_
_entity.id
_entity.type
_entity.pdbx_description
1 polymer ?
#
loop_
_entity_poly.entity_id
_entity_poly.type
_entity_poly.pdbx_seq_one_letter_code
_entity_poly.pdbx_strand_id
1 'polypeptide(L)' 'VGAVMQLVFGTRRGPAREIHAGSGYWSQDSPVQVLGTPQPPTELVVRWPGGKTTQAPVPQGTRELVVHSDGRVESVR' A
#
# COMPACT_ATOMS: atom_id res chain seq x y z
N VAL A 1 -0.91 0.86 16.05
CA VAL A 1 -1.88 0.35 15.03
C VAL A 1 -1.23 0.47 13.66
N GLY A 2 -1.55 -0.36 12.67
CA GLY A 2 -0.80 -0.33 11.41
C GLY A 2 -1.48 -1.07 10.25
N ALA A 3 -0.99 -0.82 9.04
CA ALA A 3 -1.43 -1.49 7.82
C ALA A 3 -0.25 -2.13 7.11
N VAL A 4 -0.50 -3.21 6.39
CA VAL A 4 0.51 -3.90 5.57
C VAL A 4 0.13 -3.74 4.10
N MET A 5 1.05 -3.25 3.29
CA MET A 5 0.88 -3.07 1.85
C MET A 5 1.83 -3.97 1.05
N GLN A 6 1.34 -4.46 -0.08
CA GLN A 6 2.11 -5.25 -1.05
C GLN A 6 1.70 -4.88 -2.47
N LEU A 7 2.69 -4.69 -3.34
CA LEU A 7 2.44 -4.66 -4.79
C LEU A 7 2.30 -6.09 -5.32
N VAL A 8 1.42 -6.27 -6.28
CA VAL A 8 1.30 -7.50 -7.08
C VAL A 8 1.90 -7.20 -8.44
N PHE A 9 2.65 -8.15 -8.97
CA PHE A 9 3.25 -8.08 -10.29
C PHE A 9 2.82 -9.30 -11.11
N GLY A 10 1.71 -9.18 -11.82
CA GLY A 10 1.08 -10.31 -12.51
C GLY A 10 0.51 -11.29 -11.48
N THR A 11 1.06 -12.50 -11.41
CA THR A 11 0.62 -13.54 -10.46
C THR A 11 1.42 -13.58 -9.16
N ARG A 12 2.45 -12.74 -9.01
CA ARG A 12 3.36 -12.76 -7.85
C ARG A 12 3.15 -11.57 -6.94
N ARG A 13 3.11 -11.82 -5.63
CA ARG A 13 3.15 -10.77 -4.60
C ARG A 13 4.60 -10.35 -4.35
N GLY A 14 4.82 -9.04 -4.31
CA GLY A 14 6.07 -8.41 -3.93
C GLY A 14 6.28 -8.37 -2.41
N PRO A 15 7.37 -7.71 -1.96
CA PRO A 15 7.68 -7.56 -0.55
C PRO A 15 6.55 -6.87 0.23
N ALA A 16 6.31 -7.34 1.46
CA ALA A 16 5.42 -6.68 2.41
C ALA A 16 6.08 -5.43 2.98
N ARG A 17 5.34 -4.34 3.07
CA ARG A 17 5.72 -3.15 3.83
C ARG A 17 4.64 -2.86 4.87
N GLU A 18 5.04 -2.80 6.13
CA GLU A 18 4.16 -2.37 7.20
C GLU A 18 4.35 -0.88 7.48
N ILE A 19 3.27 -0.20 7.86
CA ILE A 19 3.28 1.16 8.38
C ILE A 19 2.66 1.18 9.76
N HIS A 20 3.25 1.94 10.67
CA HIS A 20 2.80 2.06 12.06
C HIS A 20 2.36 3.49 12.37
N ALA A 21 1.21 3.60 13.03
CA ALA A 21 0.79 4.77 13.77
C ALA A 21 0.78 4.42 15.26
N GLY A 22 1.68 5.06 16.03
CA GLY A 22 1.87 4.82 17.46
C GLY A 22 2.91 3.75 17.80
N SER A 23 4.09 3.78 17.17
CA SER A 23 5.24 2.92 17.55
C SER A 23 5.98 3.41 18.82
N GLY A 24 5.57 4.56 19.37
CA GLY A 24 6.12 5.22 20.56
C GLY A 24 5.26 6.44 20.94
N TYR A 25 5.70 7.25 21.92
CA TYR A 25 4.96 8.46 22.31
C TYR A 25 4.84 9.42 21.13
N TRP A 26 3.63 9.53 20.58
CA TRP A 26 3.28 10.37 19.42
C TRP A 26 4.07 10.05 18.15
N SER A 27 4.68 8.86 18.05
CA SER A 27 5.45 8.45 16.89
C SER A 27 4.53 7.81 15.84
N GLN A 28 4.72 8.19 14.58
CA GLN A 28 4.04 7.59 13.44
C GLN A 28 4.99 7.57 12.23
N ASP A 29 4.91 6.53 11.42
CA ASP A 29 5.61 6.45 10.15
C ASP A 29 5.09 7.50 9.15
N SER A 30 5.92 7.88 8.19
CA SER A 30 5.49 8.74 7.09
C SER A 30 4.21 8.17 6.42
N PRO A 31 3.21 8.99 6.05
CA PRO A 31 2.09 8.51 5.24
C PRO A 31 2.50 8.18 3.79
N VAL A 32 3.65 8.69 3.34
CA VAL A 32 4.18 8.42 1.99
C VAL A 32 5.12 7.23 2.05
N GLN A 33 4.78 6.19 1.29
CA GLN A 33 5.55 4.95 1.20
C GLN A 33 6.12 4.75 -0.20
N VAL A 34 7.42 4.49 -0.26
CA VAL A 34 8.11 4.16 -1.51
C VAL A 34 8.28 2.65 -1.61
N LEU A 35 7.69 2.06 -2.65
CA LEU A 35 7.71 0.63 -2.93
C LEU A 35 8.58 0.36 -4.17
N GLY A 36 9.41 -0.67 -4.11
CA GLY A 36 10.24 -1.07 -5.23
C GLY A 36 9.42 -1.72 -6.34
N THR A 37 9.62 -1.28 -7.58
CA THR A 37 8.91 -1.78 -8.78
C THR A 37 9.91 -2.37 -9.79
N PRO A 38 10.46 -3.57 -9.55
CA PRO A 38 11.40 -4.21 -10.49
C PRO A 38 10.75 -4.55 -11.84
N GLN A 39 9.42 -4.61 -11.88
CA GLN A 39 8.57 -4.74 -13.06
C GLN A 39 7.27 -3.93 -12.82
N PRO A 40 6.45 -3.64 -13.85
CA PRO A 40 5.22 -2.88 -13.66
C PRO A 40 4.24 -3.61 -12.71
N PRO A 41 3.79 -2.98 -11.61
CA PRO A 41 2.78 -3.57 -10.74
C PRO A 41 1.41 -3.57 -11.43
N THR A 42 0.61 -4.57 -11.10
CA THR A 42 -0.76 -4.73 -11.59
C THR A 42 -1.80 -4.38 -10.54
N GLU A 43 -1.48 -4.61 -9.26
CA GLU A 43 -2.39 -4.35 -8.14
C GLU A 43 -1.64 -3.90 -6.88
N LEU A 44 -2.35 -3.19 -6.01
CA LEU A 44 -1.96 -2.90 -4.64
C LEU A 44 -2.89 -3.65 -3.70
N VAL A 45 -2.32 -4.42 -2.78
CA VAL A 45 -3.04 -5.10 -1.71
C VAL A 45 -2.73 -4.42 -0.39
N VAL A 46 -3.77 -4.06 0.38
CA VAL A 46 -3.62 -3.47 1.71
C VAL A 46 -4.40 -4.30 2.73
N ARG A 47 -3.69 -4.78 3.75
CA ARG A 47 -4.28 -5.39 4.94
C ARG A 47 -4.35 -4.35 6.05
N TRP A 48 -5.57 -4.08 6.47
CA TRP A 48 -5.90 -3.05 7.46
C TRP A 48 -5.90 -3.62 8.88
N PRO A 49 -5.81 -2.74 9.90
CA PRO A 49 -6.18 -3.11 11.26
C PRO A 49 -7.56 -3.78 11.30
N GLY A 50 -7.71 -4.80 12.15
CA GLY A 50 -8.97 -5.57 12.24
C GLY A 50 -9.15 -6.63 11.15
N GLY A 51 -8.17 -6.82 10.26
CA GLY A 51 -8.11 -7.98 9.36
C GLY A 51 -8.79 -7.81 8.01
N LYS A 52 -9.45 -6.68 7.74
CA LYS A 52 -9.96 -6.35 6.39
C LYS A 52 -8.80 -6.28 5.40
N THR A 53 -9.00 -6.81 4.20
CA THR A 53 -8.07 -6.66 3.08
C THR A 53 -8.78 -6.00 1.92
N THR A 54 -8.14 -4.99 1.32
CA THR A 54 -8.58 -4.38 0.07
C THR A 54 -7.53 -4.60 -1.00
N GLN A 55 -8.01 -4.68 -2.25
CA GLN A 55 -7.18 -4.83 -3.44
C GLN A 55 -7.65 -3.81 -4.46
N ALA A 56 -6.71 -3.11 -5.08
CA ALA A 56 -7.01 -2.11 -6.10
C ALA A 56 -6.07 -2.29 -7.30
N PRO A 57 -6.55 -2.12 -8.53
CA PRO A 57 -5.69 -2.14 -9.71
C PRO A 57 -4.71 -0.97 -9.67
N VAL A 58 -3.50 -1.19 -10.17
CA VAL A 58 -2.53 -0.12 -10.45
C VAL A 58 -2.51 0.10 -11.95
N PRO A 59 -3.05 1.23 -12.45
CA PRO A 59 -3.02 1.51 -13.88
C PRO A 59 -1.59 1.56 -14.42
N GLN A 60 -1.42 1.17 -15.68
CA GLN A 60 -0.11 1.17 -16.31
C GLN A 60 0.47 2.59 -16.34
N GLY A 61 1.73 2.72 -15.94
CA GLY A 61 2.44 3.99 -15.92
C GLY A 61 2.21 4.83 -14.65
N THR A 62 1.24 4.46 -13.80
CA THR A 62 1.02 5.12 -12.51
C THR A 62 2.26 4.96 -11.61
N ARG A 63 2.73 6.10 -11.11
CA ARG A 63 3.85 6.20 -10.17
C ARG A 63 3.39 6.60 -8.77
N GLU A 64 2.17 7.09 -8.63
CA GLU A 64 1.63 7.56 -7.36
C GLU A 64 0.17 7.17 -7.16
N LEU A 65 -0.11 6.62 -5.98
CA LEU A 65 -1.43 6.21 -5.54
C LEU A 65 -1.73 6.89 -4.20
N VAL A 66 -2.96 7.35 -4.02
CA VAL A 66 -3.51 7.76 -2.74
C VAL A 66 -4.39 6.64 -2.23
N VAL A 67 -4.13 6.18 -1.01
CA VAL A 67 -4.89 5.13 -0.33
C VAL A 67 -5.63 5.75 0.84
N HIS A 68 -6.94 5.66 0.84
CA HIS A 68 -7.79 6.14 1.92
C HIS A 68 -8.01 5.06 2.98
N SER A 69 -8.25 5.46 4.22
CA SER A 69 -8.45 4.56 5.36
C SER A 69 -9.70 3.67 5.24
N ASP A 70 -10.66 4.06 4.40
CA ASP A 70 -11.83 3.23 4.06
C ASP A 70 -11.52 2.09 3.07
N GLY A 71 -10.34 2.15 2.44
CA GLY A 71 -9.85 1.19 1.46
C GLY A 71 -9.92 1.65 0.00
N ARG A 72 -10.42 2.86 -0.27
CA ARG A 72 -10.44 3.44 -1.62
C ARG A 72 -9.03 3.80 -2.08
N VAL A 73 -8.75 3.61 -3.37
CA VAL A 73 -7.44 3.91 -3.99
C VAL A 73 -7.63 4.77 -5.24
N GLU A 74 -6.82 5.80 -5.37
CA GLU A 74 -6.84 6.75 -6.49
C GLU A 74 -5.45 6.90 -7.11
N SER A 75 -5.35 6.89 -8.44
CA SER A 75 -4.12 7.24 -9.15
C SER A 75 -3.99 8.75 -9.28
N VAL A 76 -2.83 9.30 -8.93
CA VAL A 76 -2.56 10.75 -9.03
C VAL A 76 -1.70 11.08 -10.23
N ARG A 77 -0.66 10.28 -10.50
CA ARG A 77 0.26 10.44 -11.63
C ARG A 77 0.83 9.11 -12.10
#